data_AF-A0A1W2CBW3-F1
#
_entry.id   AF-A0A1W2CBW3-F1
#
_cell.length_a   1.000
_cell.length_b   1.000
_cell.length_c   1.000
_cell.angle_alpha   90.00
_cell.angle_beta   90.00
_cell.angle_gamma   90.00
#
_symmetry.space_group_name_H-M   'P 1'
#
loop_
_entity.id
_entity.type
_entity.pdbx_description
1 polymer ?
#
loop_
_entity_poly.entity_id
_entity_poly.type
_entity_poly.pdbx_seq_one_letter_code
_entity_poly.pdbx_strand_id
1 'polypeptide(L)'
;MGQTILQYYISLAKEGTKTSIGEIMKHLNKSMTLAESKFIDFALGHVDTEEGVKIMEHYLFHGTQIQRNYCALYFGRRGEYLIIRRAYDEGLIDAKQAFSR
;
A
#
# COMPACT_ATOMS: atom_id res chain seq x y z
N MET A 1 11.51 25.82 -4.86
CA MET A 1 11.96 24.44 -5.10
C MET A 1 10.71 23.57 -5.13
N GLY A 2 10.43 22.89 -6.26
CA GLY A 2 9.24 22.05 -6.40
C GLY A 2 9.36 20.78 -5.55
N GLN A 3 8.25 20.35 -4.97
CA GLN A 3 8.15 19.08 -4.25
C GLN A 3 8.44 17.93 -5.22
N THR A 4 9.32 17.00 -4.85
CA THR A 4 9.56 15.81 -5.68
C THR A 4 8.35 14.88 -5.61
N ILE A 5 8.17 14.01 -6.62
CA ILE A 5 7.07 13.06 -6.64
C ILE A 5 7.08 12.12 -5.41
N LEU A 6 8.27 11.77 -4.91
CA LEU A 6 8.41 11.00 -3.69
C LEU A 6 7.94 11.78 -2.46
N GLN A 7 8.36 13.05 -2.33
CA GLN A 7 7.90 13.91 -1.23
C GLN A 7 6.39 14.16 -1.28
N TYR A 8 5.81 14.19 -2.47
CA TYR A 8 4.36 14.27 -2.66
C TYR A 8 3.64 13.05 -2.07
N TYR A 9 4.05 11.84 -2.44
CA TYR A 9 3.43 10.64 -1.88
C TYR A 9 3.65 10.48 -0.38
N ILE A 10 4.83 10.84 0.14
CA ILE A 10 5.10 10.80 1.59
C ILE A 10 4.17 11.76 2.34
N SER A 11 3.89 12.96 1.79
CA SER A 11 2.94 13.90 2.38
C SER A 11 1.56 13.26 2.53
N LEU A 12 1.04 12.70 1.43
CA LEU A 12 -0.26 12.04 1.43
C LEU A 12 -0.31 10.85 2.38
N ALA A 13 0.73 10.01 2.40
CA ALA A 13 0.79 8.86 3.29
C ALA A 13 0.75 9.27 4.78
N LYS A 14 1.42 10.37 5.14
CA LYS A 14 1.42 10.90 6.50
C LYS A 14 0.09 11.55 6.90
N GLU A 15 -0.64 12.14 5.95
CA GLU A 15 -2.01 12.61 6.20
C GLU A 15 -2.93 11.45 6.60
N GLY A 16 -2.79 10.30 5.93
CA GLY A 16 -3.43 9.04 6.34
C GLY A 16 -4.96 9.05 6.24
N THR A 17 -5.54 10.02 5.54
CA THR A 17 -6.99 10.12 5.30
C THR A 17 -7.40 9.28 4.10
N LYS A 18 -8.69 8.94 4.02
CA LYS A 18 -9.25 8.22 2.85
C LYS A 18 -8.93 8.91 1.52
N THR A 19 -9.00 10.24 1.48
CA THR A 19 -8.70 11.02 0.27
C THR A 19 -7.23 10.92 -0.10
N SER A 20 -6.33 11.10 0.86
CA SER A 20 -4.88 11.10 0.64
C SER A 20 -4.36 9.73 0.20
N ILE A 21 -4.71 8.65 0.90
CA ILE A 21 -4.32 7.28 0.52
C ILE A 21 -5.01 6.88 -0.79
N GLY A 22 -6.29 7.24 -0.97
CA GLY A 22 -7.00 6.99 -2.21
C GLY A 22 -6.31 7.58 -3.43
N GLU A 23 -5.69 8.76 -3.30
CA GLU A 23 -4.90 9.36 -4.36
C GLU A 23 -3.64 8.55 -4.70
N ILE A 24 -2.90 8.08 -3.69
CA ILE A 24 -1.77 7.17 -3.90
C ILE A 24 -2.23 5.88 -4.62
N MET A 25 -3.36 5.31 -4.18
CA MET A 25 -3.89 4.06 -4.70
C MET A 25 -4.37 4.13 -6.15
N LYS A 26 -4.78 5.30 -6.65
CA LYS A 26 -5.12 5.51 -8.07
C LYS A 26 -3.91 5.33 -8.99
N HIS A 27 -2.71 5.64 -8.49
CA HIS A 27 -1.48 5.53 -9.27
C HIS A 27 -0.93 4.10 -9.31
N LEU A 28 -1.42 3.20 -8.44
CA LEU A 28 -1.10 1.77 -8.46
C LEU A 28 -1.78 1.03 -9.63
N ASN A 29 -1.16 1.10 -10.81
CA ASN A 29 -1.67 0.48 -12.04
C ASN A 29 -0.55 -0.17 -12.89
N LYS A 30 -0.94 -0.83 -13.98
CA LYS A 30 -0.01 -1.56 -14.87
C LYS A 30 0.94 -0.67 -15.67
N SER A 31 0.67 0.63 -15.77
CA SER A 31 1.52 1.58 -16.50
C SER A 31 2.62 2.23 -15.66
N MET A 32 2.67 1.95 -14.34
CA MET A 32 3.74 2.44 -13.48
C MET A 32 5.12 1.97 -13.95
N THR A 33 6.08 2.87 -13.95
CA THR A 33 7.50 2.55 -14.06
C THR A 33 7.99 1.87 -12.79
N LEU A 34 9.14 1.17 -12.90
CA LEU A 34 9.82 0.58 -11.74
C LEU A 34 10.25 1.64 -10.70
N ALA A 35 10.52 2.87 -11.13
CA ALA A 35 10.89 3.95 -10.21
C ALA A 35 9.67 4.40 -9.38
N GLU A 36 8.55 4.64 -10.05
CA GLU A 36 7.28 5.02 -9.39
C GLU A 36 6.80 3.94 -8.43
N SER A 37 6.91 2.67 -8.85
CA SER A 37 6.54 1.52 -8.04
C SER A 37 7.29 1.51 -6.70
N LYS A 38 8.61 1.74 -6.73
CA LYS A 38 9.45 1.85 -5.52
C LYS A 38 9.14 3.09 -4.68
N PHE A 39 8.86 4.24 -5.31
CA PHE A 39 8.52 5.46 -4.58
C PHE A 39 7.19 5.34 -3.84
N ILE A 40 6.18 4.74 -4.48
CA ILE A 40 4.88 4.52 -3.85
C ILE A 40 5.01 3.50 -2.72
N ASP A 41 5.73 2.39 -2.93
CA ASP A 41 5.94 1.39 -1.87
C ASP A 41 6.63 2.01 -0.63
N PHE A 42 7.69 2.78 -0.86
CA PHE A 42 8.39 3.51 0.19
C PHE A 42 7.46 4.51 0.90
N ALA A 43 6.70 5.30 0.13
CA ALA A 43 5.79 6.30 0.69
C ALA A 43 4.69 5.67 1.57
N LEU A 44 4.08 4.57 1.14
CA LEU A 44 3.06 3.87 1.91
C LEU A 44 3.57 3.37 3.27
N GLY A 45 4.88 3.13 3.41
CA GLY A 45 5.51 2.83 4.70
C GLY A 45 5.39 3.94 5.75
N HIS A 46 5.03 5.17 5.35
CA HIS A 46 4.81 6.30 6.26
C HIS A 46 3.36 6.44 6.74
N VAL A 47 2.43 5.56 6.32
CA VAL A 47 1.07 5.53 6.86
C VAL A 47 1.12 4.97 8.29
N ASP A 48 0.85 5.83 9.27
CA ASP A 48 0.90 5.45 10.70
C ASP A 48 -0.32 5.92 11.50
N THR A 49 -1.26 6.64 10.89
CA THR A 49 -2.52 6.98 11.54
C THR A 49 -3.43 5.75 11.61
N GLU A 50 -4.24 5.65 12.67
CA GLU A 50 -5.19 4.54 12.82
C GLU A 50 -6.19 4.47 11.66
N GLU A 51 -6.68 5.63 11.19
CA GLU A 51 -7.53 5.72 10.01
C GLU A 51 -6.81 5.18 8.76
N GLY A 52 -5.56 5.59 8.57
CA GLY A 52 -4.74 5.17 7.44
C GLY A 52 -4.53 3.66 7.41
N VAL A 53 -4.22 3.06 8.56
CA VAL A 53 -4.09 1.60 8.70
C VAL A 53 -5.40 0.89 8.29
N LYS A 54 -6.56 1.40 8.73
CA LYS A 54 -7.88 0.83 8.35
C LYS A 54 -8.14 0.95 6.85
N ILE A 55 -7.70 2.04 6.21
CA ILE A 55 -7.82 2.22 4.76
C ILE A 55 -6.89 1.25 4.02
N MET A 56 -5.67 1.05 4.50
CA MET A 56 -4.74 0.06 3.93
C MET A 56 -5.31 -1.36 4.03
N GLU A 57 -5.95 -1.70 5.15
CA GLU A 57 -6.70 -2.96 5.30
C GLU A 57 -7.84 -3.02 4.27
N HIS A 58 -8.64 -1.98 4.12
CA HIS A 58 -9.70 -1.95 3.11
C HIS A 58 -9.17 -2.24 1.70
N TYR A 59 -8.06 -1.63 1.29
CA TYR A 59 -7.46 -1.90 -0.02
C TYR A 59 -6.84 -3.30 -0.13
N LEU A 60 -6.37 -3.90 0.96
CA LEU A 60 -5.92 -5.30 0.97
C LEU A 60 -7.06 -6.28 0.63
N PHE A 61 -8.29 -6.01 1.08
CA PHE A 61 -9.43 -6.91 0.85
C PHE A 61 -10.26 -6.52 -0.38
N HIS A 62 -10.34 -5.23 -0.72
CA HIS A 62 -11.28 -4.73 -1.74
C HIS A 62 -10.60 -3.99 -2.90
N GLY A 63 -9.29 -3.79 -2.85
CA GLY A 63 -8.52 -3.17 -3.93
C GLY A 63 -8.33 -4.07 -5.15
N THR A 64 -7.73 -3.50 -6.19
CA THR A 64 -7.22 -4.26 -7.35
C THR A 64 -6.04 -5.15 -6.95
N GLN A 65 -5.67 -6.14 -7.77
CA GLN A 65 -4.55 -7.02 -7.45
C GLN A 65 -3.25 -6.26 -7.12
N ILE A 66 -2.96 -5.16 -7.83
CA ILE A 66 -1.77 -4.34 -7.58
C ILE A 66 -1.90 -3.63 -6.22
N GLN A 67 -3.04 -3.02 -5.92
CA GLN A 67 -3.28 -2.36 -4.64
C GLN A 67 -3.15 -3.35 -3.47
N ARG A 68 -3.75 -4.54 -3.59
CA ARG A 68 -3.66 -5.60 -2.59
C ARG A 68 -2.22 -6.02 -2.33
N ASN A 69 -1.44 -6.18 -3.39
CA ASN A 69 -0.03 -6.55 -3.26
C ASN A 69 0.76 -5.50 -2.47
N TYR A 70 0.58 -4.21 -2.78
CA TYR A 70 1.25 -3.13 -2.04
C TYR A 70 0.78 -3.04 -0.58
N CYS A 71 -0.50 -3.28 -0.31
CA CYS A 71 -1.00 -3.36 1.06
C CYS A 71 -0.39 -4.55 1.81
N ALA A 72 -0.20 -5.69 1.16
CA ALA A 72 0.49 -6.84 1.76
C ALA A 72 1.96 -6.53 2.10
N LEU A 73 2.69 -5.79 1.24
CA LEU A 73 4.05 -5.30 1.56
C LEU A 73 4.04 -4.37 2.77
N TYR A 74 3.08 -3.44 2.82
CA TYR A 74 2.90 -2.52 3.93
C TYR A 74 2.71 -3.27 5.26
N PHE A 75 1.76 -4.21 5.32
CA PHE A 75 1.51 -5.01 6.53
C PHE A 75 2.68 -5.93 6.86
N GLY A 76 3.38 -6.46 5.86
CA GLY A 76 4.53 -7.34 6.04
C GLY A 76 5.67 -6.62 6.76
N ARG A 77 5.94 -5.36 6.41
CA ARG A 77 6.93 -4.52 7.10
C ARG A 77 6.55 -4.17 8.54
N ARG A 78 5.26 -4.24 8.89
CA ARG A 78 4.74 -4.01 10.25
C ARG A 78 4.65 -5.30 11.08
N GLY A 79 4.97 -6.46 10.50
CA GLY A 79 4.85 -7.75 11.19
C GLY A 79 3.41 -8.26 11.33
N GLU A 80 2.46 -7.65 10.60
CA GLU A 80 1.03 -7.97 10.69
C GLU A 80 0.71 -9.19 9.81
N TYR A 81 1.25 -10.35 10.16
CA TYR A 81 1.13 -11.54 9.30
C TYR A 81 -0.25 -12.18 9.29
N LEU A 82 -1.05 -11.98 10.35
CA LEU A 82 -2.40 -12.56 10.44
C LEU A 82 -3.35 -11.98 9.38
N ILE A 83 -3.27 -10.66 9.13
CA ILE A 83 -4.12 -10.01 8.13
C ILE A 83 -3.72 -10.40 6.70
N ILE A 84 -2.41 -10.55 6.45
CA ILE A 84 -1.88 -11.03 5.17
C ILE A 84 -2.34 -12.48 4.95
N ARG A 85 -2.25 -13.31 5.99
CA ARG A 85 -2.69 -14.71 5.92
C ARG A 85 -4.18 -14.81 5.59
N ARG A 86 -5.02 -13.98 6.21
CA ARG A 86 -6.46 -13.91 5.90
C ARG A 86 -6.70 -13.56 4.42
N ALA A 87 -6.02 -12.52 3.91
CA ALA A 87 -6.14 -12.15 2.50
C ALA A 87 -5.67 -13.26 1.53
N TYR A 88 -4.63 -14.01 1.91
CA TYR A 88 -4.17 -15.17 1.15
C TYR A 88 -5.18 -16.31 1.16
N ASP A 89 -5.71 -16.67 2.33
CA ASP A 89 -6.69 -17.77 2.47
C ASP A 89 -8.01 -17.47 1.73
N GLU A 90 -8.36 -16.18 1.56
CA GLU A 90 -9.48 -15.72 0.72
C GLU A 90 -9.13 -15.66 -0.79
N GLY A 91 -7.91 -16.03 -1.19
CA GLY A 91 -7.45 -16.03 -2.58
C GLY A 91 -7.24 -14.62 -3.16
N LEU A 92 -7.08 -13.60 -2.31
CA LEU A 92 -6.98 -12.20 -2.74
C LEU A 92 -5.54 -11.80 -3.14
N ILE A 93 -4.55 -12.51 -2.62
CA ILE A 93 -3.12 -12.38 -2.94
C ILE A 93 -2.51 -13.77 -3.12
N ASP A 94 -1.43 -13.87 -3.89
CA ASP A 94 -0.74 -15.13 -4.12
C ASP A 94 0.29 -15.46 -3.01
N ALA A 95 0.82 -16.68 -3.03
CA ALA A 95 1.80 -17.13 -2.06
C ALA A 95 3.12 -16.34 -2.13
N LYS A 96 3.52 -15.87 -3.33
CA LYS A 96 4.72 -15.05 -3.50
C LYS A 96 4.58 -13.75 -2.70
N GLN A 97 3.41 -13.15 -2.74
CA GLN A 97 3.12 -11.93 -2.03
C GLN A 97 2.90 -12.16 -0.53
N ALA A 98 2.18 -13.22 -0.16
CA ALA A 98 1.89 -13.54 1.23
C ALA A 98 3.14 -13.92 2.04
N PHE A 99 4.15 -14.51 1.40
CA PHE A 99 5.39 -14.96 2.04
C PHE A 99 6.62 -14.19 1.57
N SER A 100 6.42 -13.02 0.95
CA SER A 100 7.52 -12.11 0.62
C SER A 100 8.20 -11.67 1.92
N ARG A 101 9.51 -11.87 2.01
CA ARG A 101 10.36 -11.40 3.11
C ARG A 101 11.20 -10.22 2.67
#